data_AF-A0A1Q8QLP8-F1
#
_entry.id   AF-A0A1Q8QLP8-F1
#
_cell.length_a   1.000
_cell.length_b   1.000
_cell.length_c   1.000
_cell.angle_alpha   90.00
_cell.angle_beta   90.00
_cell.angle_gamma   90.00
#
_symmetry.space_group_name_H-M   'P 1'
#
loop_
_entity.id
_entity.type
_entity.pdbx_description
1 polymer ?
#
loop_
_entity_poly.entity_id
_entity_poly.type
_entity_poly.pdbx_seq_one_letter_code
_entity_poly.pdbx_strand_id
1 'polypeptide(L)'
;MNECHFGRNLKRWRLDRGITLRELERRTGLKRQYLFRIEQGLYKGTPNQWIRLFKELNVSIDKFTSDSDYAERVFRSSLKARSLMANVWDKSSRE
;
A
#
# COMPACT_ATOMS: atom_id res chain seq x y z
N MET A 1 5.47 10.22 18.16
CA MET A 1 6.00 9.80 16.84
C MET A 1 4.85 9.13 16.10
N ASN A 2 4.41 9.68 14.98
CA ASN A 2 3.27 9.11 14.24
C ASN A 2 3.76 7.92 13.41
N GLU A 3 3.69 6.75 14.03
CA GLU A 3 4.06 5.46 13.48
C GLU A 3 3.22 5.20 12.23
N CYS A 4 3.83 5.28 11.03
CA CYS A 4 3.13 5.13 9.76
C CYS A 4 2.46 3.74 9.69
N HIS A 5 1.14 3.69 9.95
CA HIS A 5 0.35 2.45 10.00
C HIS A 5 0.52 1.61 8.71
N PHE A 6 0.76 2.27 7.58
CA PHE A 6 1.02 1.63 6.28
C PHE A 6 2.28 0.77 6.24
N GLY A 7 3.37 1.21 6.87
CA GLY A 7 4.60 0.43 6.92
C GLY A 7 4.41 -0.88 7.70
N ARG A 8 3.71 -0.78 8.83
CA ARG A 8 3.34 -1.94 9.66
C ARG A 8 2.42 -2.90 8.92
N ASN A 9 1.41 -2.39 8.23
CA ASN A 9 0.50 -3.20 7.43
C ASN A 9 1.22 -3.91 6.29
N LEU A 10 2.12 -3.22 5.59
CA LEU A 10 2.95 -3.83 4.55
C LEU A 10 3.76 -5.00 5.10
N LYS A 11 4.44 -4.80 6.24
CA LYS A 11 5.21 -5.86 6.90
C LYS A 11 4.33 -7.05 7.27
N ARG A 12 3.14 -6.79 7.83
CA ARG A 12 2.16 -7.83 8.17
C ARG A 12 1.74 -8.64 6.95
N TRP A 13 1.25 -7.98 5.89
CA TRP A 13 0.82 -8.66 4.66
C TRP A 13 1.95 -9.47 4.00
N ARG A 14 3.19 -8.97 4.07
CA ARG A 14 4.37 -9.69 3.57
C ARG A 14 4.63 -10.96 4.38
N LEU A 15 4.57 -10.87 5.71
CA LEU A 15 4.81 -11.99 6.62
C LEU A 15 3.67 -13.02 6.57
N ASP A 16 2.42 -12.60 6.44
CA ASP A 16 1.25 -13.48 6.26
C ASP A 16 1.38 -14.35 4.99
N ARG A 17 2.17 -13.89 4.01
CA ARG A 17 2.51 -14.63 2.78
C ARG A 17 3.81 -15.44 2.86
N GLY A 18 4.50 -15.40 3.99
CA GLY A 18 5.75 -16.14 4.20
C GLY A 18 6.91 -15.68 3.30
N ILE A 19 6.88 -14.46 2.76
CA ILE A 19 7.91 -13.98 1.83
C ILE A 19 8.88 -12.99 2.48
N THR A 20 10.14 -13.03 2.04
CA THR A 20 11.19 -12.10 2.50
C THR A 20 11.11 -10.77 1.75
N LEU A 21 11.81 -9.74 2.24
CA LEU A 21 11.95 -8.47 1.48
C LEU A 21 12.68 -8.65 0.15
N ARG A 22 13.63 -9.60 0.05
CA ARG A 22 14.31 -9.92 -1.22
C ARG A 22 13.35 -10.58 -2.22
N GLU A 23 12.50 -11.47 -1.72
CA GLU A 23 11.48 -12.10 -2.56
C GLU A 23 10.43 -11.08 -3.01
N LEU A 24 10.00 -10.18 -2.12
CA LEU A 24 9.09 -9.10 -2.48
C LEU A 24 9.74 -8.15 -3.51
N GLU A 25 11.03 -7.86 -3.41
CA GLU A 25 11.77 -7.13 -4.46
C GLU A 25 11.71 -7.85 -5.79
N ARG A 26 12.01 -9.16 -5.82
CA ARG A 26 12.00 -9.96 -7.05
C ARG A 26 10.64 -9.95 -7.74
N ARG A 27 9.56 -10.05 -6.97
CA ARG A 27 8.20 -10.12 -7.51
C ARG A 27 7.64 -8.76 -7.93
N THR A 28 7.92 -7.73 -7.13
CA THR A 28 7.38 -6.39 -7.40
C THR A 28 8.27 -5.60 -8.33
N GLY A 29 9.58 -5.88 -8.38
CA GLY A 29 10.62 -5.07 -8.99
C GLY A 29 10.98 -3.80 -8.20
N LEU A 30 10.59 -3.72 -6.92
CA LEU A 30 10.92 -2.61 -6.03
C LEU A 30 12.16 -2.95 -5.20
N LYS A 31 13.18 -2.08 -5.21
CA LYS A 31 14.42 -2.34 -4.46
C LYS A 31 14.12 -2.60 -2.98
N ARG A 32 14.73 -3.64 -2.40
CA ARG A 32 14.61 -4.03 -0.99
C ARG A 32 14.85 -2.86 -0.03
N GLN A 33 15.76 -1.95 -0.38
CA GLN A 33 16.03 -0.75 0.43
C GLN A 33 14.80 0.14 0.58
N TYR A 34 14.01 0.33 -0.49
CA TYR A 34 12.77 1.09 -0.42
C TYR A 34 11.71 0.34 0.38
N LEU A 35 11.55 -0.96 0.15
CA LEU A 35 10.61 -1.80 0.90
C LEU A 35 10.90 -1.77 2.40
N PHE A 36 12.16 -1.92 2.78
CA PHE A 36 12.60 -1.81 4.17
C PHE A 36 12.26 -0.44 4.77
N ARG A 37 12.58 0.66 4.07
CA ARG A 37 12.25 2.01 4.56
C ARG A 37 10.75 2.23 4.68
N ILE A 38 9.94 1.63 3.81
CA ILE A 38 8.47 1.65 3.93
C ILE A 38 8.04 0.92 5.20
N GLU A 39 8.51 -0.31 5.43
CA GLU A 39 8.17 -1.09 6.63
C GLU A 39 8.58 -0.40 7.94
N GLN A 40 9.68 0.36 7.92
CA GLN A 40 10.16 1.14 9.07
C GLN A 40 9.45 2.50 9.21
N GLY A 41 8.55 2.88 8.29
CA GLY A 41 7.90 4.20 8.29
C GLY A 41 8.83 5.37 7.92
N LEU A 42 10.06 5.08 7.49
CA LEU A 42 11.08 6.07 7.08
C LEU A 42 10.86 6.60 5.65
N TYR A 43 9.97 5.95 4.90
CA TYR A 43 9.60 6.34 3.56
C TYR A 43 8.14 5.97 3.31
N LYS A 44 7.33 6.91 2.83
CA LYS A 44 5.90 6.66 2.69
C LYS A 44 5.51 5.93 1.39
N GLY A 45 6.43 5.79 0.43
CA GLY A 45 6.17 5.20 -0.87
C GLY A 45 5.36 6.09 -1.81
N THR A 46 5.53 5.90 -3.12
CA THR A 46 4.72 6.58 -4.15
C THR A 46 3.45 5.78 -4.47
N PRO A 47 2.41 6.41 -5.08
CA PRO A 47 1.19 5.70 -5.47
C PRO A 47 1.47 4.45 -6.32
N ASN A 48 2.41 4.55 -7.28
CA ASN A 48 2.75 3.45 -8.17
C ASN A 48 3.45 2.28 -7.44
N GLN A 49 4.24 2.58 -6.41
CA GLN A 49 4.83 1.54 -5.56
C GLN A 49 3.74 0.80 -4.79
N TRP A 50 2.79 1.53 -4.20
CA TRP A 50 1.67 0.92 -3.50
C TRP A 50 0.77 0.08 -4.42
N ILE A 51 0.47 0.54 -5.63
CA ILE A 51 -0.28 -0.25 -6.63
C ILE A 51 0.43 -1.59 -6.92
N ARG A 52 1.75 -1.58 -7.10
CA ARG A 52 2.54 -2.80 -7.32
C ARG A 52 2.49 -3.72 -6.11
N LEU A 53 2.60 -3.16 -4.92
CA LEU A 53 2.54 -3.91 -3.66
C LEU A 53 1.17 -4.54 -3.44
N PHE A 54 0.07 -3.80 -3.65
CA PHE A 54 -1.29 -4.35 -3.52
C PHE A 54 -1.54 -5.48 -4.49
N LYS A 55 -1.13 -5.31 -5.75
CA LYS A 55 -1.28 -6.34 -6.78
C LYS A 55 -0.52 -7.62 -6.39
N GLU A 56 0.73 -7.50 -5.97
CA GLU A 56 1.54 -8.67 -5.57
C GLU A 56 1.03 -9.32 -4.28
N LEU A 57 0.64 -8.51 -3.29
CA LEU A 57 0.18 -9.00 -2.00
C LEU A 57 -1.31 -9.41 -2.00
N ASN A 58 -2.01 -9.29 -3.13
CA ASN A 58 -3.46 -9.48 -3.28
C ASN A 58 -4.24 -8.78 -2.15
N VAL A 59 -3.85 -7.56 -1.82
CA VAL A 59 -4.48 -6.77 -0.79
C VAL A 59 -5.36 -5.73 -1.47
N SER A 60 -6.64 -5.70 -1.11
CA SER A 60 -7.51 -4.64 -1.60
C SER A 60 -7.07 -3.30 -1.03
N ILE A 61 -7.15 -2.28 -1.87
CA ILE A 61 -6.81 -0.91 -1.52
C ILE A 61 -7.74 -0.33 -0.44
N ASP A 62 -8.94 -0.88 -0.25
CA ASP A 62 -9.85 -0.55 0.86
C ASP A 62 -9.17 -0.78 2.22
N LYS A 63 -8.33 -1.82 2.34
CA LYS A 63 -7.57 -2.08 3.57
C LYS A 63 -6.49 -1.03 3.84
N PHE A 64 -6.23 -0.16 2.87
CA PHE A 64 -5.34 0.98 2.99
C PHE A 64 -6.08 2.28 3.34
N THR A 65 -7.39 2.40 3.12
CA THR A 65 -8.13 3.66 3.35
C THR A 65 -8.77 3.74 4.73
N SER A 66 -8.92 2.62 5.44
CA SER A 66 -9.68 2.56 6.70
C SER A 66 -9.11 3.34 7.89
N ASP A 67 -7.96 4.03 7.74
CA ASP A 67 -7.28 4.63 8.91
C ASP A 67 -6.47 5.92 8.66
N SER A 68 -6.48 6.55 7.47
CA SER A 68 -5.81 7.87 7.35
C SER A 68 -6.09 8.69 6.07
N ASP A 69 -6.09 10.02 6.25
CA ASP A 69 -6.03 11.09 5.23
C ASP A 69 -4.92 10.91 4.17
N TYR A 70 -3.90 10.10 4.44
CA TYR A 70 -2.79 9.85 3.51
C TYR A 70 -3.26 9.14 2.24
N ALA A 71 -4.16 8.16 2.37
CA ALA A 71 -4.67 7.43 1.21
C ALA A 71 -5.37 8.39 0.26
N GLU A 72 -6.21 9.27 0.81
CA GLU A 72 -6.89 10.29 0.03
C GLU A 72 -5.91 11.25 -0.66
N ARG A 73 -4.88 11.75 0.06
CA ARG A 73 -3.90 12.70 -0.47
C ARG A 73 -2.98 12.11 -1.55
N VAL A 74 -2.59 10.85 -1.40
CA VAL A 74 -1.67 10.14 -2.30
C VAL A 74 -2.38 9.65 -3.54
N PHE A 75 -3.63 9.17 -3.41
CA PHE A 75 -4.36 8.60 -4.53
C PHE A 75 -5.23 9.62 -5.28
N ARG A 76 -5.66 10.75 -4.67
CA ARG A 76 -6.37 11.83 -5.39
C ARG A 76 -5.56 12.40 -6.54
N SER A 77 -4.24 12.41 -6.47
CA SER A 77 -3.37 12.97 -7.51
C SER A 77 -3.07 12.00 -8.68
N SER A 78 -3.52 10.74 -8.60
CA SER A 78 -3.29 9.73 -9.66
C SER A 78 -4.59 9.27 -10.30
N LEU A 79 -4.82 9.62 -11.58
CA LEU A 79 -5.98 9.17 -12.36
C LEU A 79 -6.13 7.64 -12.39
N LYS A 80 -5.00 6.92 -12.43
CA LYS A 80 -4.96 5.46 -12.40
C LYS A 80 -5.40 4.89 -11.05
N ALA A 81 -5.05 5.55 -9.96
CA ALA A 81 -5.53 5.18 -8.63
C ALA A 81 -7.01 5.53 -8.45
N ARG A 82 -7.49 6.66 -8.99
CA ARG A 82 -8.92 7.01 -8.98
C ARG A 82 -9.78 5.96 -9.66
N SER A 83 -9.35 5.44 -10.82
CA SER A 83 -10.06 4.36 -11.50
C SER A 83 -10.10 3.07 -10.67
N LEU A 84 -9.02 2.74 -9.94
CA LEU A 84 -9.00 1.61 -9.00
C LEU A 84 -9.86 1.88 -7.74
N MET A 85 -9.99 3.13 -7.30
CA MET A 85 -10.82 3.56 -6.17
C MET A 85 -12.31 3.73 -6.52
N ALA A 86 -12.67 3.85 -7.79
CA ALA A 86 -14.04 4.22 -8.19
C ALA A 86 -15.09 3.21 -7.69
N ASN A 87 -14.74 1.92 -7.63
CA ASN A 87 -15.62 0.86 -7.14
C ASN A 87 -15.56 0.68 -5.60
N VAL A 88 -14.56 1.28 -4.95
CA VAL A 88 -14.32 1.25 -3.49
C VAL A 88 -15.15 2.34 -2.81
N TRP A 89 -15.18 3.54 -3.39
CA TRP A 89 -15.90 4.69 -2.83
C TRP A 89 -17.43 4.59 -2.99
N ASP A 90 -17.91 3.93 -4.05
CA ASP A 90 -19.34 3.72 -4.31
C ASP A 90 -20.03 2.81 -3.26
N LYS A 91 -19.28 1.85 -2.69
CA LYS A 91 -19.82 0.95 -1.64
C LYS A 91 -19.85 1.57 -0.25
N SER A 92 -18.89 2.44 0.08
CA SER A 92 -18.86 3.12 1.39
C SER A 92 -19.94 4.20 1.56
N SER A 93 -20.69 4.53 0.50
CA SER A 93 -21.80 5.50 0.53
C SER A 93 -23.18 4.83 0.63
N ARG A 94 -23.24 3.50 0.79
CA ARG A 94 -24.49 2.71 0.86
C ARG A 94 -24.66 1.87 2.13
N GLU A 95 -23.86 2.11 3.17
CA GLU A 95 -24.06 1.53 4.51
C GLU A 95 -24.18 2.62 5.57
#